data_AF-A0A7X3RF31-F1
#
_entry.id   AF-A0A7X3RF31-F1
#
_cell.length_a   1.000
_cell.length_b   1.000
_cell.length_c   1.000
_cell.angle_alpha   90.00
_cell.angle_beta   90.00
_cell.angle_gamma   90.00
#
_symmetry.space_group_name_H-M   'P 1'
#
loop_
_entity.id
_entity.type
_entity.pdbx_description
1 polymer ?
#
loop_
_entity_poly.entity_id
_entity_poly.type
_entity_poly.pdbx_seq_one_letter_code
_entity_poly.pdbx_strand_id
1 'polypeptide(L)'
;MHKGTSENTSIQYAANLYNVREVTLHGTADLSFWQAVLEKEGLLPYYEADEAILLLSAIDAKWRGFKFKEFVIGVAVCNTEDGTSLDGYYLPCAFNSSKLLAFSERMFFKTPYFHGDIRLQNRIPPFINL
;
A
#
# COMPACT_ATOMS: atom_id res chain seq x y z
N MET A 1 31.78 -20.95 10.40
CA MET A 1 31.87 -20.15 9.16
C MET A 1 30.76 -20.63 8.23
N HIS A 2 29.51 -20.18 8.46
CA HIS A 2 28.37 -20.55 7.63
C HIS A 2 28.23 -19.51 6.51
N LYS A 3 28.46 -19.96 5.27
CA LYS A 3 28.24 -19.19 4.06
C LYS A 3 26.74 -19.26 3.78
N GLY A 4 25.99 -18.23 4.19
CA GLY A 4 24.60 -18.07 3.79
C GLY A 4 24.55 -17.84 2.29
N THR A 5 23.99 -18.78 1.55
CA THR A 5 23.62 -18.62 0.14
C THR A 5 22.60 -17.50 0.04
N SER A 6 23.00 -16.35 -0.50
CA SER A 6 22.08 -15.31 -0.91
C SER A 6 21.25 -15.87 -2.07
N GLU A 7 20.00 -16.26 -1.82
CA GLU A 7 19.06 -16.53 -2.89
C GLU A 7 18.96 -15.27 -3.76
N ASN A 8 19.29 -15.43 -5.03
CA ASN A 8 19.26 -14.37 -6.01
C ASN A 8 17.80 -14.18 -6.44
N THR A 9 17.00 -13.50 -5.61
CA THR A 9 15.64 -13.08 -5.98
C THR A 9 15.73 -12.12 -7.14
N SER A 10 15.55 -12.64 -8.36
CA SER A 10 15.48 -11.83 -9.56
C SER A 10 14.24 -10.93 -9.46
N ILE A 11 14.45 -9.61 -9.50
CA ILE A 11 13.35 -8.65 -9.49
C ILE A 11 12.51 -8.89 -10.75
N GLN A 12 11.31 -9.44 -10.57
CA GLN A 12 10.44 -9.81 -11.68
C GLN A 12 9.78 -8.58 -12.33
N TYR A 13 9.48 -7.56 -11.51
CA TYR A 13 8.78 -6.35 -11.94
C TYR A 13 9.45 -5.12 -11.33
N ALA A 14 9.87 -4.20 -12.19
CA ALA A 14 10.42 -2.91 -11.79
C ALA A 14 9.85 -1.80 -12.68
N ALA A 15 9.41 -0.70 -12.07
CA ALA A 15 8.91 0.47 -12.77
C ALA A 15 9.59 1.73 -12.24
N ASN A 16 10.07 2.59 -13.15
CA ASN A 16 10.57 3.90 -12.79
C ASN A 16 9.45 4.92 -12.92
N LEU A 17 9.09 5.54 -11.80
CA LEU A 17 8.13 6.64 -11.75
C LEU A 17 8.87 7.99 -11.78
N TYR A 18 8.29 8.96 -12.47
CA TYR A 18 8.85 10.31 -12.62
C TYR A 18 7.89 11.35 -12.07
N ASN A 19 8.43 12.48 -11.61
CA ASN A 19 7.68 13.62 -11.07
C ASN A 19 6.71 13.21 -9.94
N VAL A 20 7.18 12.32 -9.06
CA VAL A 20 6.38 11.76 -7.97
C VAL A 20 6.06 12.84 -6.94
N ARG A 21 4.78 13.00 -6.64
CA ARG A 21 4.28 13.68 -5.45
C ARG A 21 3.48 12.67 -4.67
N GLU A 22 3.79 12.49 -3.41
CA GLU A 22 3.15 11.50 -2.55
C GLU A 22 2.76 12.15 -1.23
N VAL A 23 1.58 11.77 -0.72
CA VAL A 23 1.16 12.03 0.65
C VAL A 23 0.77 10.70 1.25
N THR A 24 1.45 10.33 2.33
CA THR A 24 1.21 9.09 3.06
C THR A 24 0.74 9.42 4.46
N LEU A 25 -0.34 8.79 4.87
CA LEU A 25 -0.87 8.85 6.21
C LEU A 25 -0.74 7.47 6.85
N HIS A 26 -0.21 7.45 8.07
CA HIS A 26 -0.30 6.31 8.95
C HIS A 26 -1.45 6.55 9.91
N GLY A 27 -2.28 5.54 10.10
CA GLY A 27 -3.43 5.62 10.97
C GLY A 27 -3.72 4.28 11.61
N THR A 28 -4.73 4.27 12.46
CA THR A 28 -5.19 3.07 13.15
C THR A 28 -6.63 2.76 12.78
N ALA A 29 -7.03 1.50 12.96
CA ALA A 29 -8.37 1.00 12.70
C ALA A 29 -8.73 -0.15 13.63
N ASP A 30 -10.01 -0.51 13.64
CA ASP A 30 -10.54 -1.63 14.43
C ASP A 30 -9.80 -2.94 14.12
N LEU A 31 -9.14 -3.49 15.14
CA LEU A 31 -8.32 -4.70 15.00
C LEU A 31 -9.17 -5.94 14.69
N SER A 32 -10.31 -6.09 15.37
CA SER A 32 -11.16 -7.28 15.23
C SER A 32 -11.75 -7.41 13.82
N PHE A 33 -12.14 -6.29 13.21
CA PHE A 33 -12.57 -6.24 11.81
C PHE A 33 -11.46 -6.73 10.88
N TRP A 34 -10.24 -6.18 11.02
CA TRP A 34 -9.14 -6.53 10.13
C TRP A 34 -8.61 -7.94 10.36
N GLN A 35 -8.63 -8.45 11.60
CA GLN A 35 -8.39 -9.87 11.90
C GLN A 35 -9.29 -10.78 11.06
N ALA A 36 -10.60 -10.54 11.10
CA ALA A 36 -11.58 -11.36 10.36
C ALA A 36 -11.46 -11.22 8.83
N VAL A 37 -10.91 -10.11 8.33
CA VAL A 37 -10.63 -9.93 6.90
C VAL A 37 -9.36 -10.67 6.51
N LEU A 38 -8.27 -10.49 7.26
CA LEU A 38 -6.96 -11.07 6.96
C LEU A 38 -6.94 -12.58 7.13
N GLU A 39 -7.71 -13.13 8.08
CA GLU A 39 -7.84 -14.58 8.28
C GLU A 39 -8.34 -15.28 7.00
N LYS A 40 -9.27 -14.66 6.26
CA LYS A 40 -9.79 -15.20 5.00
C LYS A 40 -8.73 -15.28 3.90
N GLU A 41 -7.69 -14.46 4.00
CA GLU A 41 -6.56 -14.41 3.09
C GLU A 41 -5.35 -15.21 3.63
N GLY A 42 -5.48 -15.84 4.81
CA GLY A 42 -4.39 -16.57 5.46
C GLY A 42 -3.27 -15.67 6.00
N LEU A 43 -3.59 -14.42 6.34
CA LEU A 43 -2.63 -13.42 6.83
C LEU A 43 -2.87 -13.09 8.30
N LEU A 44 -1.80 -12.65 8.98
CA LEU A 44 -1.83 -12.21 10.36
C LEU A 44 -1.69 -10.68 10.44
N PRO A 45 -2.49 -9.99 11.27
CA PRO A 45 -2.38 -8.54 11.42
C PRO A 45 -1.14 -8.16 12.23
N TYR A 46 -0.43 -7.14 11.76
CA TYR A 46 0.42 -6.35 12.64
C TYR A 46 -0.44 -5.32 13.37
N TYR A 47 -0.23 -5.18 14.68
CA TYR A 47 -1.03 -4.28 15.51
C TYR A 47 -0.19 -3.58 16.56
N GLU A 48 -0.61 -2.37 16.95
CA GLU A 48 -0.03 -1.62 18.06
C GLU A 48 -1.16 -1.11 18.95
N ALA A 49 -0.98 -1.16 20.27
CA ALA A 49 -1.98 -0.70 21.25
C ALA A 49 -3.40 -1.25 21.00
N ASP A 50 -3.50 -2.53 20.62
CA ASP A 50 -4.75 -3.23 20.26
C ASP A 50 -5.49 -2.66 19.04
N GLU A 51 -4.80 -1.88 18.19
CA GLU A 51 -5.34 -1.34 16.94
C GLU A 51 -4.60 -1.89 15.71
N ALA A 52 -5.33 -2.11 14.62
CA ALA A 52 -4.72 -2.44 13.34
C ALA A 52 -4.05 -1.19 12.74
N ILE A 53 -2.86 -1.35 12.17
CA ILE A 53 -2.13 -0.25 11.54
C ILE A 53 -2.46 -0.17 10.06
N LEU A 54 -2.80 1.04 9.60
CA LEU A 54 -3.10 1.35 8.21
C LEU A 54 -2.05 2.29 7.61
N LEU A 55 -1.75 2.07 6.34
CA LEU A 55 -1.03 2.99 5.47
C LEU A 55 -1.97 3.44 4.35
N LEU A 56 -2.21 4.73 4.27
CA LEU A 56 -3.01 5.33 3.20
C LEU A 56 -2.08 6.23 2.38
N SER A 57 -1.77 5.84 1.15
CA SER A 57 -0.87 6.63 0.29
C SER A 57 -1.60 7.12 -0.95
N ALA A 58 -1.48 8.42 -1.22
CA ALA A 58 -1.95 9.05 -2.43
C ALA A 58 -0.76 9.58 -3.24
N ILE A 59 -0.63 9.16 -4.48
CA ILE A 59 0.46 9.52 -5.39
C ILE A 59 -0.08 10.23 -6.65
N ASP A 60 0.69 11.20 -7.16
CA ASP A 60 0.57 11.80 -8.49
C ASP A 60 1.93 11.66 -9.19
N ALA A 61 1.98 10.89 -10.27
CA ALA A 61 3.23 10.50 -10.91
C ALA A 61 3.09 10.33 -12.42
N LYS A 62 4.23 10.07 -13.07
CA LYS A 62 4.32 9.67 -14.48
C LYS A 62 5.04 8.35 -14.64
N TRP A 63 4.49 7.46 -15.47
CA TRP A 63 5.14 6.24 -15.91
C TRP A 63 5.12 6.14 -17.44
N ARG A 64 6.29 5.97 -18.07
CA ARG A 64 6.45 5.92 -19.54
C ARG A 64 5.71 7.05 -20.29
N GLY A 65 5.70 8.25 -19.72
CA GLY A 65 5.02 9.43 -20.27
C GLY A 65 3.55 9.59 -19.87
N PHE A 66 2.92 8.55 -19.33
CA PHE A 66 1.53 8.59 -18.86
C PHE A 66 1.46 9.17 -17.45
N LYS A 67 0.71 10.27 -17.30
CA LYS A 67 0.35 10.79 -15.97
C LYS A 67 -0.73 9.92 -15.37
N PHE A 68 -0.60 9.61 -14.10
CA PHE A 68 -1.64 8.97 -13.32
C PHE A 68 -1.58 9.44 -11.87
N LYS A 69 -2.70 9.24 -11.19
CA LYS A 69 -2.77 9.34 -9.74
C LYS A 69 -3.26 8.01 -9.21
N GLU A 70 -2.83 7.71 -8.00
CA GLU A 70 -3.19 6.48 -7.34
C GLU A 70 -3.41 6.71 -5.86
N PHE A 71 -4.32 5.93 -5.28
CA PHE A 71 -4.60 5.94 -3.86
C PHE A 71 -4.70 4.49 -3.39
N VAL A 72 -3.88 4.12 -2.42
CA VAL A 72 -3.81 2.76 -1.88
C VAL A 72 -4.16 2.77 -0.40
N ILE A 73 -4.83 1.70 0.03
CA ILE A 73 -5.08 1.41 1.44
C ILE A 73 -4.33 0.13 1.74
N GLY A 74 -3.28 0.21 2.53
CA GLY A 74 -2.53 -0.93 3.04
C GLY A 74 -2.89 -1.20 4.51
N VAL A 75 -3.02 -2.48 4.85
CA VAL A 75 -3.20 -2.95 6.23
C VAL A 75 -1.92 -3.66 6.62
N ALA A 76 -1.32 -3.26 7.72
CA ALA A 76 -0.08 -3.83 8.19
C ALA A 76 -0.27 -5.32 8.54
N VAL A 77 0.67 -6.15 8.10
CA VAL A 77 0.68 -7.60 8.35
C VAL A 77 2.03 -8.05 8.90
N CYS A 78 2.00 -9.19 9.58
CA CYS A 78 3.16 -9.87 10.14
C CYS A 78 3.17 -11.34 9.70
N ASN A 79 4.33 -11.99 9.82
CA ASN A 79 4.48 -13.43 9.60
C ASN A 79 4.45 -14.22 10.92
N THR A 80 4.38 -13.55 12.07
CA THR A 80 4.40 -14.17 13.40
C THR A 80 3.07 -13.98 14.13
N GLU A 81 2.63 -15.00 14.87
CA GLU A 81 1.34 -14.99 15.58
C GLU A 81 1.25 -13.96 16.70
N ASP A 82 2.40 -13.49 17.21
CA ASP A 82 2.46 -12.47 18.27
C ASP A 82 2.20 -11.04 17.75
N GLY A 83 2.15 -10.83 16.43
CA GLY A 83 1.84 -9.53 15.83
C GLY A 83 2.92 -8.46 16.02
N THR A 84 4.14 -8.82 16.42
CA THR A 84 5.12 -7.85 16.92
C THR A 84 6.05 -7.25 15.87
N SER A 85 6.15 -7.86 14.68
CA SER A 85 7.00 -7.38 13.58
C SER A 85 6.16 -6.95 12.38
N LEU A 86 6.35 -5.71 11.93
CA LEU A 86 5.80 -5.25 10.67
C LEU A 86 6.58 -5.88 9.51
N ASP A 87 5.97 -6.84 8.82
CA ASP A 87 6.62 -7.57 7.73
C ASP A 87 6.11 -7.17 6.35
N GLY A 88 4.98 -6.47 6.27
CA GLY A 88 4.46 -5.96 5.02
C GLY A 88 3.10 -5.30 5.15
N TYR A 89 2.47 -5.06 3.99
CA TYR A 89 1.12 -4.54 3.90
C TYR A 89 0.27 -5.43 2.99
N TYR A 90 -0.86 -5.90 3.51
CA TYR A 90 -1.94 -6.42 2.69
C TYR A 90 -2.64 -5.25 2.00
N LEU A 91 -2.90 -5.37 0.70
CA LEU A 91 -3.57 -4.34 -0.11
C LEU A 91 -5.02 -4.74 -0.34
N PRO A 92 -5.98 -4.40 0.56
CA PRO A 92 -7.40 -4.70 0.37
C PRO A 92 -8.01 -3.94 -0.81
N CYS A 93 -7.54 -2.72 -1.09
CA CYS A 93 -8.13 -1.86 -2.10
C CYS A 93 -7.13 -0.80 -2.58
N ALA A 94 -7.22 -0.49 -3.88
CA ALA A 94 -6.50 0.61 -4.50
C ALA A 94 -7.34 1.30 -5.57
N PHE A 95 -7.03 2.55 -5.87
CA PHE A 95 -7.65 3.33 -6.92
C PHE A 95 -6.59 3.91 -7.84
N ASN A 96 -6.86 3.94 -9.14
CA ASN A 96 -6.03 4.63 -10.12
C ASN A 96 -6.89 5.53 -11.01
N SER A 97 -6.37 6.71 -11.35
CA SER A 97 -7.07 7.66 -12.22
C SER A 97 -7.13 7.21 -13.68
N SER A 98 -6.36 6.19 -14.06
CA SER A 98 -6.36 5.59 -15.40
C SER A 98 -7.07 4.25 -15.38
N LYS A 99 -8.15 4.13 -16.16
CA LYS A 99 -8.86 2.85 -16.36
C LYS A 99 -7.95 1.77 -16.93
N LEU A 100 -7.04 2.14 -17.83
CA LEU A 100 -6.11 1.20 -18.46
C LEU A 100 -5.13 0.65 -17.42
N LEU A 101 -4.54 1.50 -16.59
CA LEU A 101 -3.61 1.06 -15.55
C LEU A 101 -4.33 0.21 -14.50
N ALA A 102 -5.49 0.67 -14.02
CA ALA A 102 -6.30 -0.12 -13.09
C ALA A 102 -6.70 -1.50 -13.67
N PHE A 103 -6.91 -1.62 -14.97
CA PHE A 103 -7.18 -2.91 -15.62
C PHE A 103 -5.92 -3.78 -15.69
N SER A 104 -4.78 -3.21 -16.09
CA SER A 104 -3.50 -3.92 -16.13
C SER A 104 -3.11 -4.49 -14.76
N GLU A 105 -3.31 -3.69 -13.69
CA GLU A 105 -3.12 -4.11 -12.30
C GLU A 105 -3.89 -5.39 -11.96
N ARG A 106 -5.21 -5.39 -12.21
CA ARG A 106 -6.07 -6.56 -11.96
C ARG A 106 -5.66 -7.77 -12.81
N MET A 107 -5.29 -7.57 -14.07
CA MET A 107 -5.02 -8.66 -15.01
C MET A 107 -3.64 -9.31 -14.83
N PHE A 108 -2.60 -8.51 -14.55
CA PHE A 108 -1.23 -9.01 -14.51
C PHE A 108 -0.70 -9.19 -13.08
N PHE A 109 -1.13 -8.35 -12.14
CA PHE A 109 -0.62 -8.33 -10.77
C PHE A 109 -1.64 -8.83 -9.75
N LYS A 110 -2.89 -9.08 -10.17
CA LYS A 110 -4.00 -9.54 -9.33
C LYS A 110 -4.28 -8.63 -8.12
N THR A 111 -3.95 -7.34 -8.27
CA THR A 111 -4.16 -6.33 -7.25
C THR A 111 -5.56 -5.72 -7.35
N PRO A 112 -6.22 -5.35 -6.24
CA PRO A 112 -7.62 -4.89 -6.23
C PRO A 112 -7.74 -3.41 -6.60
N TYR A 113 -7.25 -3.05 -7.78
CA TYR A 113 -7.34 -1.68 -8.29
C TYR A 113 -8.70 -1.40 -8.90
N PHE A 114 -9.23 -0.20 -8.63
CA PHE A 114 -10.44 0.35 -9.23
C PHE A 114 -10.14 1.70 -9.90
N HIS A 115 -11.03 2.15 -10.78
CA HIS A 115 -10.92 3.49 -11.33
C HIS A 115 -11.53 4.52 -10.39
N GLY A 116 -10.83 5.63 -10.12
CA GLY A 116 -11.33 6.71 -9.26
C GLY A 116 -10.82 8.10 -9.67
N ASP A 117 -11.61 9.15 -9.41
CA ASP A 117 -11.10 10.52 -9.48
C ASP A 117 -10.33 10.84 -8.20
N ILE A 118 -9.04 11.14 -8.34
CA ILE A 118 -8.12 11.37 -7.23
C ILE A 118 -7.61 12.81 -7.32
N ARG A 119 -7.69 13.53 -6.20
CA ARG A 119 -7.20 14.91 -6.09
C ARG A 119 -6.13 14.96 -5.01
N LEU A 120 -4.88 15.12 -5.44
CA LEU A 120 -3.74 15.30 -4.54
C LEU A 120 -3.34 16.77 -4.49
N GLN A 121 -3.30 17.34 -3.29
CA GLN A 121 -2.73 18.66 -3.03
C GLN A 121 -1.76 18.54 -1.86
N ASN A 122 -0.46 18.73 -2.09
CA ASN A 122 0.56 18.76 -1.03
C ASN A 122 0.85 20.20 -0.55
N ARG A 123 -0.15 21.08 -0.56
CA ARG A 123 0.05 22.44 -0.08
C ARG A 123 0.25 22.42 1.43
N ILE A 124 1.23 23.16 1.92
CA ILE A 124 1.33 23.48 3.35
C ILE A 124 -0.02 24.10 3.75
N PRO A 125 -0.72 23.58 4.78
CA PRO A 125 -1.97 24.18 5.22
C PRO A 125 -1.70 25.65 5.56
N PRO A 126 -2.55 26.59 5.13
CA PRO A 126 -2.25 28.01 5.28
C PRO A 126 -2.10 28.45 6.74
N PHE A 127 -2.56 27.65 7.71
CA PHE A 127 -2.37 27.83 9.15
C PHE A 127 -2.74 26.54 9.90
N ILE A 128 -1.93 26.15 10.89
CA ILE A 128 -2.37 25.29 12.00
C ILE A 128 -2.35 26.20 13.23
N ASN A 129 -3.52 26.62 13.71
CA ASN A 129 -3.60 27.16 15.06
C ASN A 129 -3.55 25.95 16.01
N LEU A 130 -2.40 25.77 16.65
CA LEU A 130 -2.25 24.88 17.80
C LEU A 130 -2.78 25.58 19.05
#